data_AF-A0A936K5T3-F1
#
_entry.id   AF-A0A936K5T3-F1
#
_cell.length_a   1.000
_cell.length_b   1.000
_cell.length_c   1.000
_cell.angle_alpha   90.00
_cell.angle_beta   90.00
_cell.angle_gamma   90.00
#
_symmetry.space_group_name_H-M   'P 1'
#
loop_
_entity.id
_entity.type
_entity.pdbx_description
1 polymer ?
#
loop_
_entity_poly.entity_id
_entity_poly.type
_entity_poly.pdbx_seq_one_letter_code
_entity_poly.pdbx_strand_id
1 'polypeptide(L)'
;MRTIEESTPASTTSLASRRADLERYEAQVAEWTALIGQYRAGARRLGTPDRLALDHITDELQLRRNEASAQVLRLKNSVETEWEHEKAELEQAWQAIRFVFRKAKARF
;
A
#
# COMPACT_ATOMS: atom_id res chain seq x y z
N MET A 1 17.94 -29.35 39.94
CA MET A 1 17.55 -29.24 38.51
C MET A 1 16.49 -28.15 38.39
N ARG A 2 16.86 -26.96 37.91
CA ARG A 2 15.90 -25.91 37.53
C ARG A 2 15.88 -25.89 36.01
N THR A 3 14.84 -26.46 35.42
CA THR A 3 14.55 -26.32 34.00
C THR A 3 14.07 -24.90 33.81
N ILE A 4 14.92 -24.09 33.17
CA ILE A 4 14.66 -22.70 32.86
C ILE A 4 13.76 -22.70 31.61
N GLU A 5 12.74 -21.87 31.69
CA GLU A 5 11.73 -21.60 30.67
C GLU A 5 12.37 -21.34 29.30
N GLU A 6 12.01 -22.16 28.31
CA GLU A 6 12.18 -21.81 26.90
C GLU A 6 10.79 -21.71 26.28
N SER A 7 9.99 -20.79 26.82
CA SER A 7 8.78 -20.32 26.14
C SER A 7 9.23 -19.45 24.97
N THR A 8 9.30 -20.08 23.81
CA THR A 8 9.44 -19.44 22.51
C THR A 8 8.47 -18.26 22.43
N PRO A 9 8.89 -17.02 22.12
CA PRO A 9 7.93 -15.99 21.80
C PRO A 9 7.43 -16.34 20.40
N ALA A 10 6.35 -17.12 20.32
CA ALA A 10 5.49 -17.04 19.16
C ALA A 10 5.13 -15.56 19.03
N SER A 11 5.57 -14.92 17.95
CA SER A 11 5.29 -13.52 17.64
C SER A 11 3.78 -13.37 17.41
N THR A 12 2.99 -13.41 18.48
CA THR A 12 1.58 -13.08 18.45
C THR A 12 1.53 -11.57 18.27
N THR A 13 1.52 -11.10 17.01
CA THR A 13 1.26 -9.71 16.68
C THR A 13 -0.02 -9.31 17.40
N SER A 14 0.10 -8.48 18.44
CA SER A 14 -1.05 -8.13 19.29
C SER A 14 -2.13 -7.46 18.44
N LEU A 15 -3.39 -7.59 18.85
CA LEU A 15 -4.52 -6.94 18.16
C LEU A 15 -4.31 -5.42 18.01
N ALA A 16 -3.64 -4.79 18.98
CA ALA A 16 -3.26 -3.38 18.90
C ALA A 16 -2.25 -3.11 17.76
N SER A 17 -1.24 -3.97 17.60
CA SER A 17 -0.27 -3.87 16.51
C SER A 17 -0.93 -4.07 15.14
N ARG A 18 -1.82 -5.07 15.01
CA ARG A 18 -2.60 -5.31 13.79
C ARG A 18 -3.45 -4.11 13.39
N ARG A 19 -4.12 -3.50 14.37
CA ARG A 19 -4.92 -2.29 14.16
C ARG A 19 -4.07 -1.11 13.72
N ALA A 20 -2.93 -0.88 14.36
CA ALA A 20 -2.01 0.20 13.97
C ALA A 20 -1.47 0.01 12.54
N ASP A 21 -1.18 -1.24 12.15
CA ASP A 21 -0.80 -1.56 10.78
C ASP A 21 -1.93 -1.21 9.79
N LEU A 22 -3.17 -1.60 10.07
CA LEU A 22 -4.33 -1.26 9.21
C LEU A 22 -4.54 0.24 9.08
N GLU A 23 -4.51 0.98 10.20
CA GLU A 23 -4.67 2.43 10.20
C GLU A 23 -3.58 3.10 9.35
N ARG A 24 -2.33 2.63 9.44
CA ARG A 24 -1.23 3.09 8.59
C ARG A 24 -1.50 2.81 7.12
N TYR A 25 -1.96 1.59 6.78
CA TYR A 25 -2.25 1.23 5.40
C TYR A 25 -3.41 2.05 4.83
N GLU A 26 -4.51 2.21 5.58
CA GLU A 26 -5.67 3.03 5.17
C GLU A 26 -5.25 4.51 4.95
N ALA A 27 -4.46 5.08 5.86
CA ALA A 27 -3.94 6.45 5.73
C ALA A 27 -3.08 6.62 4.48
N GLN A 28 -2.22 5.65 4.17
CA GLN A 28 -1.36 5.68 3.00
C GLN A 28 -2.15 5.53 1.69
N VAL A 29 -3.22 4.73 1.65
CA VAL A 29 -4.13 4.67 0.49
C VAL A 29 -4.79 6.04 0.25
N ALA A 30 -5.19 6.72 1.32
CA ALA A 30 -5.76 8.06 1.24
C ALA A 30 -4.73 9.08 0.71
N GLU A 31 -3.49 9.03 1.20
CA GLU A 31 -2.39 9.86 0.71
C GLU A 31 -2.13 9.64 -0.78
N TRP A 32 -2.04 8.38 -1.22
CA TRP A 32 -1.85 8.06 -2.64
C TRP A 32 -3.00 8.55 -3.50
N THR A 33 -4.24 8.46 -3.00
CA THR A 33 -5.41 8.99 -3.69
C THR A 33 -5.28 10.50 -3.89
N ALA A 34 -4.82 11.23 -2.87
CA ALA A 34 -4.58 12.66 -2.99
C ALA A 34 -3.45 12.99 -3.99
N LEU A 35 -2.32 12.27 -3.93
CA LEU A 35 -1.19 12.46 -4.85
C LEU A 35 -1.57 12.19 -6.31
N ILE A 36 -2.32 11.10 -6.58
CA ILE A 36 -2.85 10.81 -7.91
C ILE A 36 -3.75 11.96 -8.40
N GLY A 37 -4.58 12.51 -7.51
CA GLY A 37 -5.39 13.70 -7.80
C GLY A 37 -4.55 14.91 -8.19
N GLN A 38 -3.45 15.16 -7.47
CA GLN A 38 -2.52 16.25 -7.78
C GLN A 38 -1.84 16.06 -9.15
N TYR A 39 -1.38 14.85 -9.47
CA TYR A 39 -0.80 14.55 -10.78
C TYR A 39 -1.80 14.78 -11.92
N ARG A 40 -3.04 14.29 -11.77
CA ARG A 40 -4.12 14.51 -12.76
C ARG A 40 -4.45 15.99 -12.94
N ALA A 41 -4.44 16.77 -11.87
CA ALA A 41 -4.64 18.22 -11.95
C ALA A 41 -3.46 18.91 -12.64
N GLY A 42 -2.23 18.49 -12.36
CA GLY A 42 -1.00 18.99 -12.99
C GLY A 42 -0.94 18.69 -14.49
N ALA A 43 -1.38 17.50 -14.92
CA ALA A 43 -1.40 17.07 -16.32
C ALA A 43 -2.15 18.06 -17.23
N ARG A 44 -3.21 18.70 -16.72
CA ARG A 44 -4.00 19.69 -17.47
C ARG A 44 -3.22 20.93 -17.87
N ARG A 45 -2.09 21.21 -17.22
CA ARG A 45 -1.21 22.36 -17.49
C ARG A 45 -0.05 22.03 -18.42
N LEU A 46 0.14 20.76 -18.76
CA LEU A 46 1.24 20.29 -19.61
C LEU A 46 0.86 20.34 -21.09
N GLY A 47 1.87 20.36 -21.96
CA GLY A 47 1.67 20.15 -23.39
C GLY A 47 1.15 18.73 -23.69
N THR A 48 0.52 18.55 -24.85
CA THR A 48 -0.14 17.28 -25.23
C THR A 48 0.68 16.00 -25.01
N PRO A 49 1.97 15.91 -25.40
CA PRO A 49 2.74 14.67 -25.21
C PRO A 49 3.00 14.34 -23.73
N ASP A 50 3.31 15.35 -22.92
CA ASP A 50 3.57 15.20 -21.49
C ASP A 50 2.29 14.93 -20.70
N ARG A 51 1.18 15.55 -21.11
CA ARG A 51 -0.15 15.25 -20.57
C ARG A 51 -0.52 13.79 -20.80
N LEU A 52 -0.40 13.27 -22.03
CA LEU A 52 -0.70 11.88 -22.35
C LEU A 52 0.16 10.90 -21.53
N ALA A 53 1.45 11.21 -21.38
CA ALA A 53 2.35 10.39 -20.58
C ALA A 53 1.99 10.42 -19.09
N LEU A 54 1.62 11.58 -18.54
CA LEU A 54 1.20 11.69 -17.14
C LEU A 54 -0.16 11.03 -16.91
N ASP A 55 -1.12 11.18 -17.83
CA ASP A 55 -2.42 10.51 -17.78
C ASP A 55 -2.24 8.99 -17.67
N HIS A 56 -1.42 8.39 -18.54
CA HIS A 56 -1.13 6.95 -18.50
C HIS A 56 -0.50 6.52 -17.16
N ILE A 57 0.43 7.29 -16.62
CA ILE A 57 1.03 7.00 -15.31
C ILE A 57 -0.01 7.11 -14.20
N THR A 58 -0.89 8.11 -14.24
CA THR A 58 -1.94 8.28 -13.21
C THR A 58 -2.98 7.17 -13.26
N ASP A 59 -3.25 6.61 -14.43
CA ASP A 59 -4.13 5.46 -14.58
C ASP A 59 -3.48 4.18 -14.05
N GLU A 60 -2.19 3.98 -14.30
CA GLU A 60 -1.44 2.88 -13.67
C GLU A 60 -1.40 3.02 -12.14
N LEU A 61 -1.12 4.22 -11.61
CA LEU A 61 -1.15 4.49 -10.18
C LEU A 61 -2.54 4.24 -9.58
N GLN A 62 -3.60 4.64 -10.29
CA GLN A 62 -4.98 4.44 -9.86
C GLN A 62 -5.34 2.95 -9.80
N LEU A 63 -4.90 2.16 -10.78
CA LEU A 63 -5.08 0.71 -10.76
C LEU A 63 -4.36 0.09 -9.55
N ARG A 64 -3.07 0.40 -9.36
CA ARG A 64 -2.28 -0.14 -8.23
C ARG A 64 -2.82 0.29 -6.87
N ARG A 65 -3.31 1.52 -6.74
CA ARG A 65 -3.97 2.00 -5.52
C ARG A 65 -5.23 1.20 -5.22
N ASN A 66 -6.03 0.87 -6.25
CA ASN A 66 -7.23 0.07 -6.08
C ASN A 66 -6.90 -1.37 -5.66
N GLU A 67 -5.87 -1.99 -6.25
CA GLU A 67 -5.35 -3.30 -5.84
C GLU A 67 -4.93 -3.29 -4.37
N ALA A 68 -4.08 -2.31 -4.00
CA ALA A 68 -3.64 -2.11 -2.62
C ALA A 68 -4.81 -1.88 -1.66
N SER A 69 -5.78 -1.05 -2.02
CA SER A 69 -6.99 -0.81 -1.22
C SER A 69 -7.84 -2.08 -1.03
N ALA A 70 -7.97 -2.91 -2.07
CA ALA A 70 -8.66 -4.18 -1.97
C ALA A 70 -7.94 -5.14 -1.01
N GLN A 71 -6.61 -5.15 -1.04
CA GLN A 71 -5.79 -5.97 -0.13
C GLN A 71 -5.87 -5.49 1.32
N VAL A 72 -5.93 -4.17 1.57
CA VAL A 72 -6.19 -3.65 2.94
C VAL A 72 -7.54 -4.14 3.46
N LEU A 73 -8.58 -4.15 2.62
CA LEU A 73 -9.89 -4.67 3.00
C LEU A 73 -9.86 -6.17 3.28
N ARG A 74 -9.07 -6.96 2.56
CA ARG A 74 -8.87 -8.39 2.84
C ARG A 74 -8.16 -8.59 4.16
N LEU A 75 -7.02 -7.92 4.37
CA LEU A 75 -6.27 -7.96 5.61
C LEU A 75 -7.15 -7.57 6.82
N LYS A 76 -7.99 -6.54 6.68
CA LYS A 76 -8.93 -6.10 7.73
C LYS A 76 -9.94 -7.18 8.12
N ASN A 77 -10.37 -8.00 7.17
CA ASN A 77 -11.33 -9.07 7.38
C ASN A 77 -10.67 -10.44 7.67
N SER A 78 -9.34 -10.52 7.55
CA SER A 78 -8.59 -11.76 7.75
C SER A 78 -8.60 -12.19 9.22
N VAL A 79 -8.64 -13.50 9.43
CA VAL A 79 -8.45 -14.08 10.75
C VAL A 79 -6.95 -14.18 11.09
N GLU A 80 -6.63 -14.41 12.36
CA GLU A 80 -5.26 -14.46 12.86
C GLU A 80 -4.34 -15.42 12.08
N THR A 81 -4.87 -16.56 11.64
CA THR A 81 -4.11 -17.56 10.87
C THR A 81 -3.80 -17.14 9.44
N GLU A 82 -4.55 -16.20 8.88
CA GLU A 82 -4.40 -15.70 7.51
C GLU A 82 -3.68 -14.34 7.45
N TRP A 83 -3.63 -13.64 8.59
CA TRP A 83 -3.11 -12.27 8.70
C TRP A 83 -1.75 -12.07 8.05
N GLU A 84 -0.76 -12.91 8.36
CA GLU A 84 0.60 -12.76 7.84
C GLU A 84 0.67 -13.03 6.33
N HIS A 85 -0.18 -13.92 5.82
CA HIS A 85 -0.27 -14.20 4.39
C HIS A 85 -0.86 -13.00 3.63
N GLU A 86 -2.01 -12.49 4.08
CA GLU A 86 -2.67 -11.32 3.50
C GLU A 86 -1.78 -10.07 3.61
N LYS A 87 -1.04 -9.92 4.70
CA LYS A 87 -0.07 -8.83 4.87
C LYS A 87 1.07 -8.93 3.86
N ALA A 88 1.55 -10.13 3.55
CA ALA A 88 2.57 -10.34 2.54
C ALA A 88 2.06 -10.02 1.11
N GLU A 89 0.81 -10.35 0.79
CA GLU A 89 0.18 -9.94 -0.47
C GLU A 89 0.02 -8.42 -0.56
N LEU A 90 -0.43 -7.80 0.53
CA LEU A 90 -0.54 -6.35 0.64
C LEU A 90 0.80 -5.66 0.40
N GLU A 91 1.89 -6.16 1.01
CA GLU A 91 3.22 -5.58 0.85
C GLU A 91 3.70 -5.67 -0.62
N GLN A 92 3.39 -6.75 -1.32
CA GLN A 92 3.68 -6.86 -2.76
C GLN A 92 2.94 -5.80 -3.58
N ALA A 93 1.64 -5.60 -3.34
CA ALA A 93 0.87 -4.52 -3.96
C ALA A 93 1.43 -3.13 -3.60
N TRP A 94 1.91 -2.97 -2.36
CA TRP A 94 2.57 -1.76 -1.87
C TRP A 94 3.85 -1.43 -2.63
N GLN A 95 4.71 -2.42 -2.87
CA GLN A 95 5.94 -2.22 -3.62
C GLN A 95 5.65 -1.88 -5.09
N ALA A 96 4.62 -2.50 -5.67
CA ALA A 96 4.20 -2.22 -7.04
C ALA A 96 3.81 -0.75 -7.22
N ILE A 97 2.93 -0.20 -6.38
CA ILE A 97 2.54 1.21 -6.49
C ILE A 97 3.70 2.17 -6.21
N ARG A 98 4.56 1.87 -5.21
CA ARG A 98 5.76 2.67 -4.93
C ARG A 98 6.72 2.72 -6.11
N PHE A 99 6.82 1.64 -6.88
CA PHE A 99 7.60 1.62 -8.11
C PHE A 99 7.02 2.56 -9.17
N VAL A 100 5.70 2.60 -9.35
CA VAL A 100 5.05 3.53 -10.29
C VAL A 100 5.22 4.98 -9.84
N PHE A 101 5.09 5.28 -8.54
CA PHE A 101 5.37 6.64 -8.03
C PHE A 101 6.83 7.07 -8.30
N ARG A 102 7.80 6.16 -8.14
CA ARG A 102 9.19 6.44 -8.49
C ARG A 102 9.36 6.74 -9.98
N LYS A 103 8.69 5.99 -10.87
CA LYS A 103 8.67 6.28 -12.30
C LYS A 103 8.06 7.65 -12.60
N ALA A 104 6.93 7.97 -11.97
CA ALA A 104 6.25 9.27 -12.12
C ALA A 104 7.20 10.42 -11.77
N LYS A 105 7.80 10.36 -10.56
CA LYS A 105 8.74 11.37 -10.04
C LYS A 105 10.03 11.48 -10.86
N ALA A 106 10.49 10.39 -11.48
CA ALA A 106 11.68 10.42 -12.33
C ALA A 106 11.41 11.13 -13.67
N ARG A 107 10.14 11.20 -14.10
CA ARG A 107 9.75 11.76 -15.40
C ARG A 107 9.12 13.15 -15.30
N PHE A 108 8.44 13.48 -14.22
CA PHE A 108 7.69 14.72 -14.00
C PHE A 108 8.03 15.35 -12.64
#